data_AF-A0A381UJQ8-F1
#
_entry.id   AF-A0A381UJQ8-F1
#
_cell.length_a   1.000
_cell.length_b   1.000
_cell.length_c   1.000
_cell.angle_alpha   90.00
_cell.angle_beta   90.00
_cell.angle_gamma   90.00
#
_symmetry.space_group_name_H-M   'P 1'
#
loop_
_entity.id
_entity.type
_entity.pdbx_description
1 polymer ?
#
loop_
_entity_poly.entity_id
_entity_poly.type
_entity_poly.pdbx_seq_one_letter_code
_entity_poly.pdbx_strand_id
1 'polypeptide(L)' 'MGDFLEFDDEKKSVKSINLDDFSVEDLRKYIKELEDEKKRTELEMKKKNSLLEEAKKFFK' A
#
# COMPACT_ATOMS: atom_id res chain seq x y z
N MET A 1 -6.76 18.11 -0.60
CA MET A 1 -6.59 16.65 -0.38
C MET A 1 -5.68 16.39 0.82
N GLY A 2 -5.88 17.08 1.95
CA GLY A 2 -5.00 16.95 3.13
C GLY A 2 -5.74 16.59 4.43
N ASP A 3 -7.06 16.76 4.49
CA ASP A 3 -7.83 16.67 5.75
C ASP A 3 -8.69 15.40 5.89
N PHE A 4 -8.48 14.38 5.04
CA PHE A 4 -9.30 13.15 5.05
C PHE A 4 -8.74 12.04 5.93
N LEU A 5 -7.41 11.92 5.96
CA LEU A 5 -6.70 10.83 6.62
C LEU A 5 -5.57 11.44 7.45
N GLU A 6 -5.71 11.37 8.77
CA GLU A 6 -4.64 11.77 9.66
C GLU A 6 -3.75 10.55 9.86
N PHE A 7 -2.49 10.64 9.42
CA PHE A 7 -1.50 9.60 9.63
C PHE A 7 -0.72 9.90 10.91
N ASP A 8 -0.54 8.86 11.73
CA ASP A 8 0.40 8.88 12.84
C ASP A 8 1.78 8.53 12.27
N ASP A 9 2.61 9.55 12.02
CA ASP A 9 3.96 9.40 11.48
C ASP A 9 4.87 8.56 12.38
N GLU A 10 4.64 8.56 13.70
CA GLU A 10 5.44 7.78 14.64
C GLU A 10 5.13 6.28 14.55
N LYS A 11 3.86 5.93 14.33
CA LYS A 11 3.40 4.53 14.31
C LYS A 11 3.21 3.94 12.91
N LYS A 12 3.38 4.75 11.85
CA LYS A 12 3.01 4.37 10.47
C LYS A 12 1.59 3.80 10.39
N SER A 13 0.67 4.36 11.17
CA SER A 13 -0.72 3.90 11.27
C SER A 13 -1.68 5.04 10.98
N VAL A 14 -2.87 4.70 10.50
CA VAL A 14 -3.95 5.68 10.30
C VAL A 14 -4.54 6.04 11.66
N LYS A 15 -4.49 7.32 12.02
CA LYS A 15 -4.96 7.85 13.31
C LYS A 15 -6.44 8.17 13.27
N SER A 16 -6.91 8.79 12.19
CA SER A 16 -8.32 9.11 12.00
C SER A 16 -8.67 9.13 10.51
N ILE A 17 -9.90 8.73 10.20
CA ILE A 17 -10.48 8.81 8.85
C ILE A 17 -11.77 9.61 9.02
N ASN A 18 -11.88 10.75 8.32
CA ASN A 18 -13.08 11.56 8.35
C ASN A 18 -14.09 11.03 7.32
N LEU A 19 -15.14 10.36 7.81
CA LEU A 19 -16.13 9.64 6.98
C LEU A 19 -17.37 10.49 6.67
N ASP A 20 -17.50 11.70 7.22
CA ASP A 20 -18.72 12.52 7.12
C ASP A 20 -19.05 12.96 5.68
N ASP A 21 -18.04 13.08 4.81
CA ASP A 21 -18.19 13.49 3.40
C ASP A 21 -18.19 12.32 2.39
N PHE A 22 -18.12 11.06 2.84
CA PHE A 22 -17.95 9.91 1.96
C PHE A 22 -19.12 8.93 2.01
N SER A 23 -19.59 8.54 0.83
CA SER A 23 -20.58 7.46 0.71
C SER A 23 -19.91 6.10 0.89
N VAL A 24 -20.70 5.07 1.25
CA VAL A 24 -20.21 3.68 1.36
C VAL A 24 -19.53 3.22 0.06
N GLU A 25 -19.98 3.71 -1.09
CA GLU A 25 -19.37 3.43 -2.40
C GLU A 25 -17.96 4.01 -2.54
N ASP A 26 -17.74 5.24 -2.07
CA ASP A 26 -16.43 5.89 -2.14
C ASP A 26 -15.41 5.17 -1.24
N LEU A 27 -15.86 4.74 -0.05
CA LEU A 27 -15.02 3.94 0.85
C LEU A 27 -14.63 2.61 0.23
N ARG A 28 -15.57 1.94 -0.46
CA ARG A 28 -15.27 0.70 -1.19
C ARG A 28 -14.29 0.92 -2.33
N LYS A 29 -14.42 2.03 -3.05
CA LYS A 29 -13.48 2.41 -4.11
C LYS A 29 -12.09 2.65 -3.53
N TYR A 30 -11.98 3.38 -2.42
CA TYR A 30 -10.72 3.63 -1.74
C TYR A 30 -10.05 2.34 -1.23
N ILE A 31 -10.83 1.43 -0.64
CA ILE A 31 -10.33 0.10 -0.24
C ILE A 31 -9.75 -0.64 -1.45
N LYS A 32 -10.44 -0.60 -2.59
CA LYS A 32 -9.98 -1.26 -3.83
C LYS A 32 -8.68 -0.66 -4.35
N GLU A 33 -8.54 0.66 -4.32
CA GLU A 33 -7.31 1.35 -4.70
C GLU A 33 -6.13 0.94 -3.80
N LEU A 34 -6.35 0.85 -2.49
CA LEU A 34 -5.34 0.38 -1.54
C LEU A 34 -4.94 -1.09 -1.78
N GLU A 35 -5.89 -1.97 -2.08
CA GLU A 35 -5.60 -3.36 -2.43
C GLU A 35 -4.77 -3.50 -3.70
N ASP A 36 -5.07 -2.70 -4.72
CA ASP A 36 -4.32 -2.71 -5.98
C ASP A 36 -2.90 -2.18 -5.78
N GLU A 37 -2.71 -1.15 -4.95
CA GLU A 37 -1.37 -0.65 -4.60
C GLU A 37 -0.56 -1.67 -3.80
N LYS A 38 -1.21 -2.40 -2.87
CA LYS A 38 -0.58 -3.50 -2.13
C LYS A 38 -0.12 -4.61 -3.09
N LYS A 39 -0.98 -5.03 -4.03
CA LYS A 39 -0.64 -6.03 -5.06
C LYS A 39 0.54 -5.60 -5.93
N ARG A 40 0.57 -4.33 -6.37
CA ARG A 40 1.69 -3.79 -7.15
C ARG A 40 3.00 -3.93 -6.39
N THR A 41 2.99 -3.52 -5.12
CA THR A 41 4.16 -3.57 -4.24
C THR A 41 4.64 -5.00 -3.99
N GLU A 42 3.72 -5.94 -3.74
CA GLU A 42 4.04 -7.37 -3.60
C GLU A 42 4.68 -7.95 -4.87
N LEU A 43 4.20 -7.54 -6.04
CA LEU A 43 4.72 -8.00 -7.33
C LEU A 43 6.13 -7.45 -7.60
N GLU A 44 6.39 -6.19 -7.25
CA GLU A 44 7.75 -5.61 -7.31
C GLU A 44 8.70 -6.29 -6.32
N MET A 45 8.26 -6.55 -5.09
CA MET A 45 9.04 -7.29 -4.09
C MET A 45 9.38 -8.70 -4.58
N LYS A 46 8.42 -9.39 -5.20
CA LYS A 46 8.64 -10.72 -5.78
C LYS A 46 9.67 -10.68 -6.92
N LYS A 47 9.59 -9.69 -7.82
CA LYS A 47 10.57 -9.47 -8.88
C LYS A 47 11.97 -9.16 -8.34
N LYS A 48 12.06 -8.29 -7.32
CA LYS A 48 13.33 -7.98 -6.67
C LYS A 48 13.94 -9.23 -6.02
N ASN A 49 13.14 -10.02 -5.31
CA ASN A 49 13.59 -11.26 -4.70
C ASN A 49 14.04 -12.30 -5.74
N SER A 50 13.32 -12.47 -6.86
CA SER A 50 13.74 -13.39 -7.91
C SER A 50 15.07 -12.99 -8.54
N LEU A 51 15.25 -11.69 -8.83
CA LEU A 51 16.52 -11.16 -9.34
C LEU A 51 17.67 -11.36 -8.33
N LEU A 52 17.41 -11.18 -7.04
CA LEU A 52 18.40 -11.40 -5.98
C LEU A 52 18.83 -12.87 -5.90
N GLU A 53 17.89 -13.80 -6.01
CA GLU A 53 18.16 -15.24 -6.01
C GLU A 53 18.88 -15.68 -7.28
N GLU A 54 18.55 -15.12 -8.45
CA GLU A 54 19.29 -15.34 -9.69
C GLU A 54 20.72 -14.80 -9.58
N ALA A 55 20.92 -13.58 -9.10
CA ALA A 55 22.24 -13.01 -8.88
C ALA A 55 23.09 -13.88 -7.95
N LYS A 56 22.52 -14.36 -6.82
CA LYS A 56 23.22 -15.28 -5.91
C LYS A 56 23.64 -16.59 -6.58
N LYS A 57 22.87 -17.10 -7.54
CA LYS A 57 23.23 -18.29 -8.33
C LYS A 57 24.34 -18.01 -9.33
N PHE A 58 24.39 -16.80 -9.89
CA PHE A 58 25.42 -16.40 -10.86
C PHE A 58 26.78 -16.06 -10.22
N PHE A 59 26.80 -15.59 -8.97
CA PHE A 59 28.03 -15.21 -8.26
C PHE A 59 28.55 -16.30 -7.29
N LYS A 60 28.12 -17.56 -7.44
CA LYS A 60 28.59 -18.72 -6.67
C LYS A 60 29.33 -19.70 -7.57
#